data_AF-A0A523SUX3-F1
#
_entry.id   AF-A0A523SUX3-F1
#
_cell.length_a   1.000
_cell.length_b   1.000
_cell.length_c   1.000
_cell.angle_alpha   90.00
_cell.angle_beta   90.00
_cell.angle_gamma   90.00
#
_symmetry.space_group_name_H-M   'P 1'
#
loop_
_entity.id
_entity.type
_entity.pdbx_description
1 polymer ?
#
loop_
_entity_poly.entity_id
_entity_poly.type
_entity_poly.pdbx_seq_one_letter_code
_entity_poly.pdbx_strand_id
1 'polypeptide(L)'
;MPDINAEELLEKAWDAFRNDYDKRVREYSESLGREDEEKAKTEHWILWNEYDLMVQLGRFFYDQLANHSLSGIEMHINVNLKDSNFPGYTFRDKLEVLEKELGKVPEVDLIIAQEDSPERFLLCAEAKFFHYAVGRYYRIPQKDIEKDLKRLVTIRDLEISERVVFILFDDYYWIQNEDIESVAENACKEHNITLLKHNSKAKLERWK
;
A
#
# COMPACT_ATOMS: atom_id res chain seq x y z
N MET A 1 -22.72 7.24 -8.77
CA MET A 1 -22.18 8.18 -7.76
C MET A 1 -21.84 9.47 -8.50
N PRO A 2 -21.83 10.68 -7.91
CA PRO A 2 -20.91 11.67 -8.48
C PRO A 2 -19.55 10.98 -8.53
N ASP A 3 -18.85 11.04 -9.65
CA ASP A 3 -17.60 10.31 -9.93
C ASP A 3 -16.51 10.71 -8.92
N ILE A 4 -16.62 10.24 -7.68
CA ILE A 4 -15.55 10.31 -6.71
C ILE A 4 -14.54 9.30 -7.21
N ASN A 5 -13.56 9.81 -7.94
CA ASN A 5 -12.41 9.02 -8.34
C ASN A 5 -11.58 8.77 -7.08
N ALA A 6 -11.97 7.75 -6.30
CA ALA A 6 -11.31 7.39 -5.04
C ALA A 6 -9.83 7.09 -5.28
N GLU A 7 -9.48 6.57 -6.45
CA GLU A 7 -8.09 6.36 -6.89
C GLU A 7 -7.34 7.71 -7.02
N GLU A 8 -7.93 8.74 -7.63
CA GLU A 8 -7.33 10.08 -7.70
C GLU A 8 -7.15 10.72 -6.30
N LEU A 9 -8.13 10.56 -5.41
CA LEU A 9 -8.01 11.04 -4.03
C LEU A 9 -6.92 10.29 -3.27
N LEU A 10 -6.75 9.00 -3.54
CA LEU A 10 -5.70 8.19 -2.95
C LEU A 10 -4.32 8.61 -3.44
N GLU A 11 -4.15 8.91 -4.73
CA GLU A 11 -2.92 9.47 -5.27
C GLU A 11 -2.57 10.82 -4.61
N LYS A 12 -3.55 11.72 -4.46
CA LYS A 12 -3.36 12.99 -3.74
C LYS A 12 -3.00 12.79 -2.28
N ALA A 13 -3.65 11.83 -1.60
CA ALA A 13 -3.35 11.47 -0.23
C ALA A 13 -1.94 10.89 -0.09
N TRP A 14 -1.53 10.05 -1.04
CA TRP A 14 -0.18 9.48 -1.10
C TRP A 14 0.88 10.57 -1.26
N ASP A 15 0.66 11.55 -2.14
CA ASP A 15 1.59 12.68 -2.32
C ASP A 15 1.72 13.52 -1.05
N ALA A 16 0.61 13.83 -0.39
CA ALA A 16 0.61 14.56 0.87
C ALA A 16 1.35 13.77 1.97
N PHE A 17 1.07 12.47 2.07
CA PHE A 17 1.74 11.56 3.00
C PHE A 17 3.25 11.53 2.78
N ARG A 18 3.73 11.31 1.55
CA ARG A 18 5.17 11.24 1.25
C ARG A 18 5.90 12.53 1.65
N ASN A 19 5.29 13.68 1.39
CA ASN A 19 5.87 14.98 1.75
C ASN A 19 5.96 15.16 3.27
N ASP A 20 4.92 14.79 4.02
CA ASP A 20 4.96 14.83 5.49
C ASP A 20 5.96 13.82 6.06
N TYR A 21 6.00 12.62 5.48
CA TYR A 21 6.93 11.56 5.86
C TYR A 21 8.37 12.02 5.72
N ASP A 22 8.78 12.48 4.54
CA ASP A 22 10.13 12.98 4.27
C ASP A 22 10.51 14.15 5.18
N LYS A 23 9.57 15.06 5.43
CA LYS A 23 9.78 16.19 6.35
C LYS A 23 10.05 15.70 7.77
N ARG A 24 9.23 14.79 8.30
CA ARG A 24 9.41 14.25 9.64
C ARG A 24 10.70 13.45 9.75
N VAL A 25 11.00 12.62 8.74
CA VAL A 25 12.24 11.82 8.68
C VAL A 25 13.46 12.71 8.82
N ARG A 26 13.45 13.84 8.10
CA ARG A 26 14.44 14.90 8.24
C ARG A 26 14.49 15.37 9.70
N GLU A 27 13.41 15.96 10.23
CA GLU A 27 13.38 16.53 11.59
C GLU A 27 13.93 15.57 12.66
N TYR A 28 13.56 14.28 12.59
CA TYR A 28 14.10 13.25 13.48
C TYR A 28 15.60 13.03 13.29
N SER A 29 16.05 12.88 12.05
CA SER A 29 17.47 12.68 11.71
C SER A 29 18.34 13.86 12.17
N GLU A 30 17.85 15.10 12.08
CA GLU A 30 18.51 16.29 12.63
C GLU A 30 18.63 16.23 14.16
N SER A 31 17.55 15.82 14.84
CA SER A 31 17.48 15.79 16.30
C SER A 31 18.45 14.78 16.96
N LEU A 32 18.81 13.72 16.23
CA LEU A 32 19.69 12.66 16.73
C LEU A 32 21.18 13.03 16.69
N GLY A 33 21.54 14.12 16.02
CA GLY A 33 22.94 14.49 15.79
C GLY A 33 23.62 13.53 14.80
N ARG A 34 24.56 14.03 14.02
CA ARG A 34 25.25 13.30 12.92
C ARG A 34 26.08 12.08 13.36
N GLU A 35 26.00 11.65 14.62
CA GLU A 35 26.97 10.72 15.20
C GLU A 35 26.74 9.24 14.84
N ASP A 36 25.62 8.88 14.20
CA ASP A 36 25.39 7.48 13.85
C ASP A 36 24.56 7.30 12.56
N GLU A 37 25.18 7.56 11.40
CA GLU A 37 24.61 7.31 10.07
C GLU A 37 24.08 5.87 9.94
N GLU A 38 24.69 4.92 10.65
CA GLU A 38 24.25 3.53 10.69
C GLU A 38 22.98 3.32 11.52
N LYS A 39 22.80 4.03 12.65
CA LYS A 39 21.49 4.06 13.34
C LYS A 39 20.42 4.73 12.48
N ALA A 40 20.76 5.81 11.79
CA ALA A 40 19.79 6.51 10.94
C ALA A 40 19.24 5.62 9.80
N LYS A 41 20.07 4.71 9.29
CA LYS A 41 19.66 3.71 8.28
C LYS A 41 18.85 2.56 8.85
N THR A 42 18.92 2.28 10.16
CA THR A 42 18.41 1.06 10.78
C THR A 42 17.29 1.28 11.81
N GLU A 43 17.04 2.52 12.22
CA GLU A 43 15.98 2.83 13.18
C GLU A 43 14.66 3.24 12.51
N HIS A 44 13.56 2.80 13.14
CA HIS A 44 12.18 3.13 12.79
C HIS A 44 11.68 4.27 13.65
N TRP A 45 11.38 5.43 13.06
CA TRP A 45 10.93 6.59 13.83
C TRP A 45 9.49 6.99 13.53
N ILE A 46 9.00 6.76 12.31
CA ILE A 46 7.74 7.36 11.84
C ILE A 46 6.73 6.32 11.35
N LEU A 47 7.15 5.10 11.00
CA LEU A 47 6.30 3.96 10.64
C LEU A 47 6.99 2.66 11.09
N TRP A 48 6.54 2.09 12.21
CA TRP A 48 7.20 0.94 12.83
C TRP A 48 6.78 -0.39 12.19
N ASN A 49 5.64 -0.40 11.50
CA ASN A 49 5.09 -1.56 10.82
C ASN A 49 4.14 -1.15 9.67
N GLU A 50 3.66 -2.14 8.93
CA GLU A 50 2.70 -1.99 7.82
C GLU A 50 1.37 -1.34 8.22
N TYR A 51 0.88 -1.57 9.45
CA TYR A 51 -0.36 -0.99 9.94
C TYR A 51 -0.23 0.52 10.10
N ASP A 52 0.93 1.00 10.56
CA ASP A 52 1.18 2.42 10.69
C ASP A 52 1.09 3.12 9.33
N LEU A 53 1.58 2.47 8.25
CA LEU A 53 1.48 3.02 6.89
C LEU A 53 0.02 3.14 6.46
N MET A 54 -0.77 2.07 6.62
CA MET A 54 -2.20 2.10 6.26
C MET A 54 -2.99 3.13 7.06
N VAL A 55 -2.68 3.29 8.36
CA VAL A 55 -3.30 4.30 9.22
C VAL A 55 -2.93 5.72 8.79
N GLN A 56 -1.66 6.00 8.50
CA GLN A 56 -1.26 7.32 8.00
C GLN A 56 -1.89 7.61 6.65
N LEU A 57 -1.86 6.66 5.71
CA LEU A 57 -2.49 6.84 4.40
C LEU A 57 -3.99 7.12 4.54
N GLY A 58 -4.70 6.38 5.42
CA GLY A 58 -6.10 6.62 5.71
C GLY A 58 -6.36 8.02 6.30
N ARG A 59 -5.49 8.51 7.18
CA ARG A 59 -5.58 9.90 7.68
C ARG A 59 -5.51 10.92 6.54
N PHE A 60 -4.48 10.83 5.69
CA PHE A 60 -4.33 11.75 4.55
C PHE A 60 -5.48 11.62 3.54
N PHE A 61 -6.05 10.42 3.39
CA PHE A 61 -7.21 10.19 2.54
C PHE A 61 -8.47 10.88 3.07
N TYR A 62 -8.76 10.76 4.38
CA TYR A 62 -9.87 11.48 5.01
C TYR A 62 -9.69 13.01 4.93
N ASP A 63 -8.46 13.51 5.02
CA ASP A 63 -8.17 14.93 4.79
C ASP A 63 -8.53 15.34 3.35
N GLN A 64 -8.24 14.50 2.34
CA GLN A 64 -8.68 14.77 0.96
C GLN A 64 -10.19 14.75 0.82
N LEU A 65 -10.90 13.80 1.44
CA LEU A 65 -12.37 13.78 1.43
C LEU A 65 -12.95 15.06 2.04
N ALA A 66 -12.45 15.49 3.20
CA ALA A 66 -12.88 16.70 3.87
C ALA A 66 -12.64 17.95 3.01
N ASN A 67 -11.47 18.07 2.38
CA ASN A 67 -11.12 19.20 1.51
C ASN A 67 -12.03 19.31 0.28
N HIS A 68 -12.58 18.20 -0.19
CA HIS A 68 -13.51 18.17 -1.33
C HIS A 68 -14.98 18.08 -0.90
N SER A 69 -15.29 18.17 0.40
CA SER A 69 -16.64 18.02 0.96
C SER A 69 -17.32 16.71 0.55
N LEU A 70 -16.55 15.62 0.47
CA LEU A 70 -17.02 14.30 0.10
C LEU A 70 -17.30 13.46 1.36
N SER A 71 -18.33 12.63 1.29
CA SER A 71 -18.80 11.78 2.39
C SER A 71 -19.34 10.45 1.86
N GLY A 72 -19.66 9.51 2.76
CA GLY A 72 -20.18 8.20 2.40
C GLY A 72 -19.09 7.25 1.91
N ILE A 73 -17.84 7.46 2.34
CA ILE A 73 -16.72 6.59 2.01
C ILE A 73 -16.19 6.01 3.32
N GLU A 74 -16.02 4.71 3.36
CA GLU A 74 -15.43 3.98 4.47
C GLU A 74 -14.12 3.30 4.06
N MET A 75 -13.25 3.12 5.04
CA MET A 75 -11.97 2.43 4.88
C MET A 75 -11.88 1.25 5.83
N HIS A 76 -11.49 0.10 5.28
CA HIS A 76 -11.27 -1.12 6.06
C HIS A 76 -9.81 -1.55 5.93
N ILE A 77 -9.14 -1.74 7.06
CA ILE A 77 -7.71 -2.05 7.13
C ILE A 77 -7.52 -3.51 7.55
N ASN A 78 -6.62 -4.23 6.88
CA ASN A 78 -6.26 -5.63 7.16
C ASN A 78 -7.47 -6.57 7.21
N VAL A 79 -8.17 -6.62 6.07
CA VAL A 79 -9.37 -7.43 5.90
C VAL A 79 -9.04 -8.73 5.19
N ASN A 80 -9.55 -9.83 5.72
CA ASN A 80 -9.55 -11.11 5.02
C ASN A 80 -10.69 -11.15 3.99
N LEU A 81 -10.38 -11.47 2.72
CA LEU A 81 -11.37 -11.67 1.66
C LEU A 81 -12.08 -13.03 1.81
N LYS A 82 -12.86 -13.16 2.88
CA LYS A 82 -13.67 -14.35 3.19
C LYS A 82 -15.15 -13.98 3.28
N ASP A 83 -16.00 -14.95 2.98
CA ASP A 83 -17.45 -14.84 2.94
C ASP A 83 -18.07 -14.11 4.16
N SER A 84 -17.61 -14.46 5.37
CA SER A 84 -18.13 -13.89 6.63
C SER A 84 -17.84 -12.40 6.83
N ASN A 85 -16.87 -11.83 6.12
CA ASN A 85 -16.54 -10.41 6.19
C ASN A 85 -17.35 -9.56 5.20
N PHE A 86 -17.98 -10.17 4.20
CA PHE A 86 -18.68 -9.46 3.11
C PHE A 86 -20.13 -9.95 2.95
N PRO A 87 -20.94 -9.94 4.03
CA PRO A 87 -22.34 -10.34 3.94
C PRO A 87 -23.10 -9.40 3.00
N GLY A 88 -23.75 -9.97 1.97
CA GLY A 88 -24.59 -9.22 1.04
C GLY A 88 -23.86 -8.58 -0.14
N TYR A 89 -22.52 -8.68 -0.23
CA TYR A 89 -21.76 -8.16 -1.36
C TYR A 89 -22.04 -8.93 -2.67
N THR A 90 -22.04 -8.22 -3.79
CA THR A 90 -22.39 -8.76 -5.11
C THR A 90 -21.37 -9.76 -5.66
N PHE A 91 -20.12 -9.72 -5.18
CA PHE A 91 -19.03 -10.64 -5.57
C PHE A 91 -18.81 -11.81 -4.59
N ARG A 92 -19.69 -11.97 -3.59
CA ARG A 92 -19.50 -12.91 -2.47
C ARG A 92 -19.22 -14.35 -2.90
N ASP A 93 -19.92 -14.82 -3.93
CA ASP A 93 -19.75 -16.16 -4.53
C ASP A 93 -18.36 -16.38 -5.15
N LYS A 94 -17.66 -15.30 -5.51
CA LYS A 94 -16.33 -15.33 -6.11
C LYS A 94 -15.22 -15.51 -5.08
N LEU A 95 -15.50 -15.30 -3.79
CA LEU A 95 -14.51 -15.46 -2.71
C LEU A 95 -14.07 -16.93 -2.53
N GLU A 96 -14.96 -17.90 -2.75
CA GLU A 96 -14.60 -19.32 -2.71
C GLU A 96 -13.69 -19.70 -3.90
N VAL A 97 -13.93 -19.10 -5.07
CA VAL A 97 -13.08 -19.29 -6.26
C VAL A 97 -11.69 -18.68 -6.01
N LEU A 98 -11.65 -17.47 -5.46
CA LEU A 98 -10.40 -16.80 -5.08
C LEU A 98 -9.55 -17.65 -4.13
N GLU A 99 -10.16 -18.20 -3.07
CA GLU A 99 -9.46 -19.07 -2.11
C GLU A 99 -8.89 -20.32 -2.79
N LYS A 100 -9.65 -20.94 -3.71
CA LYS A 100 -9.18 -22.11 -4.47
C LYS A 100 -8.01 -21.77 -5.39
N GLU A 101 -8.05 -20.64 -6.08
CA GLU A 101 -6.98 -20.21 -6.99
C GLU A 101 -5.70 -19.82 -6.25
N LEU A 102 -5.82 -19.20 -5.08
CA LEU A 102 -4.68 -18.77 -4.26
C LEU A 102 -4.22 -19.83 -3.25
N GLY A 103 -5.00 -20.89 -3.06
CA GLY A 103 -4.77 -21.96 -2.09
C GLY A 103 -4.95 -21.54 -0.62
N LYS A 104 -5.45 -20.33 -0.37
CA LYS A 104 -5.76 -19.78 0.96
C LYS A 104 -6.62 -18.51 0.83
N VAL A 105 -7.31 -18.15 1.91
CA VAL A 105 -7.95 -16.83 2.04
C VAL A 105 -6.87 -15.73 2.01
N PRO A 106 -6.95 -14.77 1.08
CA PRO A 106 -6.03 -13.65 1.06
C PRO A 106 -6.45 -12.56 2.06
N GLU A 107 -5.46 -11.99 2.74
CA GLU A 107 -5.58 -10.77 3.53
C GLU A 107 -5.15 -9.58 2.67
N VAL A 108 -5.88 -8.47 2.76
CA VAL A 108 -5.63 -7.23 2.01
C VAL A 108 -5.49 -6.05 2.95
N ASP A 109 -4.63 -5.10 2.58
CA ASP A 109 -4.12 -4.10 3.52
C ASP A 109 -5.09 -2.95 3.74
N LEU A 110 -5.72 -2.48 2.66
CA LEU A 110 -6.69 -1.39 2.69
C LEU A 110 -7.76 -1.59 1.62
N ILE A 111 -9.02 -1.43 2.02
CA ILE A 111 -10.19 -1.34 1.14
C ILE A 111 -10.80 0.04 1.31
N ILE A 112 -11.08 0.72 0.21
CA ILE A 112 -11.87 1.96 0.16
C ILE A 112 -13.18 1.64 -0.54
N ALA A 113 -14.29 1.79 0.19
CA ALA A 113 -15.63 1.44 -0.28
C ALA A 113 -16.61 2.59 -0.05
N GLN A 114 -17.70 2.58 -0.82
CA GLN A 114 -18.84 3.46 -0.55
C GLN A 114 -19.66 2.87 0.61
N GLU A 115 -19.98 3.70 1.59
CA GLU A 115 -20.87 3.33 2.71
C GLU A 115 -22.21 2.81 2.17
N ASP A 116 -22.75 1.79 2.85
CA ASP A 116 -24.01 1.13 2.51
C ASP A 116 -24.08 0.56 1.07
N SER A 117 -22.93 0.37 0.41
CA SER A 117 -22.84 -0.18 -0.94
C SER A 117 -22.23 -1.60 -0.94
N PRO A 118 -23.00 -2.65 -1.27
CA PRO A 118 -22.50 -4.02 -1.38
C PRO A 118 -21.75 -4.28 -2.70
N GLU A 119 -21.27 -3.23 -3.36
CA GLU A 119 -20.61 -3.33 -4.67
C GLU A 119 -19.09 -3.53 -4.53
N ARG A 120 -18.42 -3.65 -5.68
CA ARG A 120 -16.96 -3.73 -5.77
C ARG A 120 -16.31 -2.45 -5.19
N PHE A 121 -15.09 -2.60 -4.69
CA PHE A 121 -14.34 -1.54 -4.01
C PHE A 121 -12.98 -1.28 -4.66
N LEU A 122 -12.32 -0.20 -4.24
CA LEU A 122 -10.91 0.05 -4.51
C LEU A 122 -10.08 -0.71 -3.48
N LEU A 123 -9.16 -1.55 -3.94
CA LEU A 123 -8.29 -2.36 -3.08
C LEU A 123 -6.86 -1.88 -3.19
N CYS A 124 -6.21 -1.70 -2.05
CA CYS A 124 -4.80 -1.37 -1.96
C CYS A 124 -4.05 -2.49 -1.24
N ALA A 125 -2.91 -2.89 -1.79
CA ALA A 125 -1.99 -3.79 -1.10
C ALA A 125 -0.56 -3.29 -1.19
N GLU A 126 0.14 -3.41 -0.09
CA GLU A 126 1.56 -3.08 0.04
C GLU A 126 2.44 -4.31 -0.22
N ALA A 127 3.57 -4.07 -0.87
CA ALA A 127 4.65 -5.04 -1.02
C ALA A 127 5.22 -5.45 0.36
N LYS A 128 4.85 -6.64 0.83
CA LYS A 128 5.22 -7.13 2.18
C LYS A 128 6.71 -7.41 2.36
N PHE A 129 7.47 -7.49 1.27
CA PHE A 129 8.88 -7.79 1.29
C PHE A 129 9.71 -6.74 2.05
N PHE A 130 9.37 -5.46 1.89
CA PHE A 130 10.19 -4.36 2.41
C PHE A 130 10.07 -4.13 3.91
N HIS A 131 9.19 -4.84 4.61
CA HIS A 131 9.07 -4.75 6.07
C HIS A 131 10.04 -5.64 6.86
N TYR A 132 10.76 -6.55 6.18
CA TYR A 132 11.62 -7.53 6.84
C TYR A 132 13.06 -7.43 6.36
N ALA A 133 14.02 -7.50 7.29
CA ALA A 133 15.43 -7.53 6.96
C ALA A 133 15.75 -8.70 6.00
N VAL A 134 16.19 -8.34 4.78
CA VAL A 134 16.45 -9.23 3.63
C VAL A 134 17.40 -10.39 3.97
N GLY A 135 18.27 -10.22 4.96
CA GLY A 135 19.24 -11.24 5.37
C GLY A 135 18.69 -12.44 6.15
N ARG A 136 17.44 -12.42 6.64
CA ARG A 136 16.92 -13.49 7.52
C ARG A 136 16.27 -14.65 6.79
N TYR A 137 15.88 -14.48 5.53
CA TYR A 137 15.17 -15.50 4.74
C TYR A 137 15.65 -15.35 3.30
N TYR A 138 16.05 -16.44 2.64
CA TYR A 138 16.49 -16.51 1.24
C TYR A 138 15.40 -16.10 0.22
N ARG A 139 14.75 -14.95 0.43
CA ARG A 139 13.66 -14.42 -0.36
C ARG A 139 14.23 -13.57 -1.49
N ILE A 140 13.61 -13.66 -2.65
CA ILE A 140 14.00 -12.90 -3.84
C ILE A 140 12.94 -11.81 -4.02
N PRO A 141 13.28 -10.52 -3.84
CA PRO A 141 12.30 -9.43 -3.85
C PRO A 141 11.38 -9.45 -5.08
N GLN A 142 11.96 -9.69 -6.26
CA GLN A 142 11.24 -9.75 -7.53
C GLN A 142 10.13 -10.81 -7.50
N LYS A 143 10.43 -12.03 -7.02
CA LYS A 143 9.45 -13.12 -6.93
C LYS A 143 8.31 -12.82 -5.96
N ASP A 144 8.60 -12.10 -4.88
CA ASP A 144 7.58 -11.73 -3.90
C ASP A 144 6.67 -10.62 -4.44
N ILE A 145 7.22 -9.62 -5.14
CA ILE A 145 6.44 -8.61 -5.85
C ILE A 145 5.56 -9.24 -6.92
N GLU A 146 6.12 -10.12 -7.76
CA GLU A 146 5.35 -10.85 -8.78
C GLU A 146 4.20 -11.65 -8.16
N LYS A 147 4.44 -12.29 -7.01
CA LYS A 147 3.41 -13.04 -6.27
C LYS A 147 2.32 -12.13 -5.73
N ASP A 148 2.68 -10.99 -5.14
CA ASP A 148 1.72 -10.02 -4.61
C ASP A 148 0.88 -9.39 -5.72
N LEU A 149 1.51 -9.06 -6.86
CA LEU A 149 0.81 -8.55 -8.05
C LEU A 149 -0.11 -9.60 -8.68
N LYS A 150 0.35 -10.85 -8.80
CA LYS A 150 -0.51 -11.94 -9.29
C LYS A 150 -1.77 -12.10 -8.43
N ARG A 151 -1.63 -12.01 -7.09
CA ARG A 151 -2.77 -12.01 -6.17
C ARG A 151 -3.73 -10.85 -6.47
N LEU A 152 -3.22 -9.63 -6.65
CA LEU A 152 -4.05 -8.47 -7.00
C LEU A 152 -4.77 -8.63 -8.35
N VAL A 153 -4.07 -9.12 -9.36
CA VAL A 153 -4.63 -9.43 -10.68
C VAL A 153 -5.77 -10.42 -10.54
N THR A 154 -5.59 -11.52 -9.81
CA THR A 154 -6.66 -12.52 -9.58
C THR A 154 -7.88 -11.90 -8.91
N ILE A 155 -7.69 -11.05 -7.88
CA ILE A 155 -8.80 -10.39 -7.19
C ILE A 155 -9.59 -9.48 -8.14
N ARG A 156 -8.90 -8.73 -9.00
CA ARG A 156 -9.53 -7.87 -10.00
C ARG A 156 -10.22 -8.67 -11.10
N ASP A 157 -9.59 -9.72 -11.63
CA ASP A 157 -10.11 -10.52 -12.74
C ASP A 157 -11.35 -11.34 -12.34
N LEU A 158 -11.44 -11.70 -11.05
CA LEU A 158 -12.66 -12.21 -10.43
C LEU A 158 -13.66 -11.10 -10.11
N GLU A 159 -13.43 -9.85 -10.51
CA GLU A 159 -14.31 -8.70 -10.28
C GLU A 159 -14.75 -8.55 -8.80
N ILE A 160 -13.84 -8.82 -7.87
CA ILE A 160 -14.06 -8.56 -6.43
C ILE A 160 -13.75 -7.09 -6.12
N SER A 161 -12.75 -6.55 -6.80
CA SER A 161 -12.40 -5.14 -6.78
C SER A 161 -12.69 -4.51 -8.14
N GLU A 162 -13.01 -3.22 -8.14
CA GLU A 162 -13.14 -2.44 -9.37
C GLU A 162 -11.76 -2.03 -9.89
N ARG A 163 -10.88 -1.67 -8.96
CA ARG A 163 -9.50 -1.24 -9.19
C ARG A 163 -8.61 -1.80 -8.10
N VAL A 164 -7.35 -2.00 -8.46
CA VAL A 164 -6.30 -2.43 -7.54
C VAL A 164 -5.14 -1.45 -7.58
N VAL A 165 -4.62 -1.15 -6.40
CA VAL A 165 -3.49 -0.27 -6.17
C VAL A 165 -2.40 -1.06 -5.48
N PHE A 166 -1.18 -0.94 -5.98
CA PHE A 166 -0.01 -1.56 -5.39
C PHE A 166 0.86 -0.47 -4.75
N ILE A 167 1.18 -0.65 -3.46
CA ILE A 167 2.02 0.25 -2.69
C ILE A 167 3.41 -0.35 -2.57
N LEU A 168 4.40 0.34 -3.13
CA LEU A 168 5.81 0.03 -2.98
C LEU A 168 6.45 1.08 -2.06
N PHE A 169 6.44 0.80 -0.76
CA PHE A 169 7.06 1.64 0.26
C PHE A 169 8.34 0.99 0.78
N ASP A 170 9.47 1.63 0.54
CA ASP A 170 10.78 1.17 1.04
C ASP A 170 11.35 2.16 2.05
N ASP A 171 11.23 1.79 3.32
CA ASP A 171 11.83 2.53 4.43
C ASP A 171 13.27 2.12 4.76
N TYR A 172 13.75 1.03 4.16
CA TYR A 172 15.02 0.40 4.49
C TYR A 172 16.10 0.59 3.41
N TYR A 173 15.85 1.43 2.40
CA TYR A 173 16.80 1.74 1.33
C TYR A 173 17.19 0.55 0.44
N TRP A 174 16.42 -0.53 0.44
CA TRP A 174 16.71 -1.70 -0.39
C TRP A 174 16.44 -1.46 -1.88
N ILE A 175 15.64 -0.45 -2.25
CA ILE A 175 15.31 -0.09 -3.65
C ILE A 175 16.56 0.28 -4.46
N GLN A 176 17.71 0.52 -3.82
CA GLN A 176 18.99 0.70 -4.53
C GLN A 176 19.61 -0.61 -5.05
N ASN A 177 18.96 -1.77 -4.88
CA ASN A 177 19.39 -3.05 -5.45
C ASN A 177 18.43 -3.63 -6.50
N GLU A 178 19.03 -4.17 -7.56
CA GLU A 178 18.48 -5.12 -8.56
C GLU A 178 17.13 -4.80 -9.21
N ASP A 179 16.93 -3.56 -9.68
CA ASP A 179 15.87 -3.22 -10.64
C ASP A 179 14.42 -3.45 -10.16
N ILE A 180 14.23 -3.55 -8.84
CA ILE A 180 12.94 -3.78 -8.18
C ILE A 180 11.88 -2.76 -8.59
N GLU A 181 12.27 -1.48 -8.65
CA GLU A 181 11.39 -0.39 -9.04
C GLU A 181 10.86 -0.61 -10.47
N SER A 182 11.75 -0.90 -11.42
CA SER A 182 11.36 -1.18 -12.81
C SER A 182 10.52 -2.44 -12.93
N VAL A 183 10.79 -3.49 -12.13
CA VAL A 183 9.96 -4.71 -12.11
C VAL A 183 8.53 -4.38 -11.67
N ALA A 184 8.38 -3.64 -10.56
CA ALA A 184 7.06 -3.23 -10.08
C ALA A 184 6.35 -2.31 -11.08
N GLU A 185 7.05 -1.33 -11.65
CA GLU A 185 6.51 -0.42 -12.67
C GLU A 185 6.03 -1.16 -13.92
N ASN A 186 6.86 -2.04 -14.47
CA ASN A 186 6.54 -2.80 -15.68
C ASN A 186 5.34 -3.71 -15.44
N ALA A 187 5.31 -4.45 -14.33
CA ALA A 187 4.22 -5.37 -14.02
C ALA A 187 2.92 -4.61 -13.68
N CYS A 188 2.99 -3.49 -12.94
CA CYS A 188 1.81 -2.66 -12.69
C CYS A 188 1.25 -2.08 -13.99
N LYS A 189 2.12 -1.60 -14.89
CA LYS A 189 1.73 -1.09 -16.20
C LYS A 189 1.09 -2.17 -17.09
N GLU A 190 1.71 -3.35 -17.16
CA GLU A 190 1.19 -4.50 -17.92
C GLU A 190 -0.23 -4.87 -17.49
N HIS A 191 -0.47 -4.84 -16.18
CA HIS A 191 -1.75 -5.21 -15.62
C HIS A 191 -2.69 -4.03 -15.38
N ASN A 192 -2.37 -2.80 -15.76
CA ASN A 192 -3.20 -1.62 -15.45
C ASN A 192 -3.56 -1.53 -13.95
N ILE A 193 -2.53 -1.65 -13.11
CA ILE A 193 -2.56 -1.48 -11.65
C ILE A 193 -1.90 -0.13 -11.35
N THR A 194 -2.51 0.65 -10.47
CA THR A 194 -1.94 1.93 -10.03
C THR A 194 -0.82 1.68 -9.03
N LEU A 195 0.36 2.25 -9.30
CA LEU A 195 1.54 2.10 -8.46
C LEU A 195 1.75 3.35 -7.60
N LEU A 196 1.65 3.20 -6.29
CA LEU A 196 2.04 4.20 -5.32
C LEU A 196 3.42 3.85 -4.77
N LYS A 197 4.43 4.66 -5.07
CA LYS A 197 5.82 4.36 -4.68
C LYS A 197 6.49 5.46 -3.87
N HIS A 198 7.32 5.04 -2.92
CA HIS A 198 8.20 5.89 -2.16
C HIS A 198 9.47 5.14 -1.75
N ASN A 199 10.62 5.74 -2.01
CA ASN A 199 11.89 5.35 -1.42
C ASN A 199 12.26 6.46 -0.44
N SER A 200 12.54 6.12 0.81
CA SER A 200 12.70 7.07 1.91
C SER A 200 14.00 7.90 1.85
N LYS A 201 14.47 8.29 0.64
CA LYS A 201 15.76 8.96 0.37
C LYS A 201 16.09 10.11 1.32
N ALA A 202 15.08 10.74 1.91
CA ALA A 202 15.23 11.72 2.99
C ALA A 202 16.15 11.29 4.15
N LYS A 203 16.31 9.99 4.52
CA LYS A 203 17.32 9.62 5.55
C LYS A 203 18.77 9.67 5.03
N LEU A 204 18.99 9.67 3.71
CA LEU A 204 20.34 9.65 3.09
C LEU A 204 20.79 11.02 2.56
N GLU A 205 19.86 11.94 2.29
CA GLU A 205 20.22 13.24 1.74
C GLU A 205 21.08 14.02 2.76
N ARG A 206 22.33 14.31 2.37
CA ARG A 206 23.16 15.26 3.12
C ARG A 206 22.46 16.61 3.11
N TRP A 207 21.99 16.99 4.28
CA TRP A 207 21.59 18.33 4.68
C TRP A 207 22.53 19.38 4.08
N LYS A 208 22.03 20.16 3.12
CA LYS A 208 22.76 21.31 2.53
C LYS A 208 22.48 22.56 3.34
#